data_AF-A0A1J5KMG1-F1
#
_entry.id   AF-A0A1J5KMG1-F1
#
_cell.length_a   1.000
_cell.length_b   1.000
_cell.length_c   1.000
_cell.angle_alpha   90.00
_cell.angle_beta   90.00
_cell.angle_gamma   90.00
#
_symmetry.space_group_name_H-M   'P 1'
#
loop_
_entity.id
_entity.type
_entity.pdbx_description
1 polymer ?
#
loop_
_entity_poly.entity_id
_entity_poly.type
_entity_poly.pdbx_seq_one_letter_code
_entity_poly.pdbx_strand_id
1 'polypeptide(L)'
;MEVKNPEISLECLLNKMNSYGPISNETWAEFKKICRVYDIEKDEEIVSLGEKSDSLFFVVKGIFRAYVLGGEDGEKDVVKNFFDEERFPASITSMLKGDVSNFCIQALEESTVVKINFKGYRELLKKYDDLKWYHIQYIETHWLLEREPQELSLLNQDAKQRYLSFLEQYPGTIDRVALYHVASRIGVTPTQLSRIRKELKV
;
A
#
# COMPACT_ATOMS: atom_id res chain seq x y z
N MET A 1 11.34 -3.50 -19.27
CA MET A 1 10.45 -4.58 -19.70
C MET A 1 9.15 -3.98 -20.20
N GLU A 2 8.63 -4.45 -21.33
CA GLU A 2 7.36 -3.98 -21.91
C GLU A 2 6.19 -4.58 -21.13
N VAL A 3 5.38 -3.70 -20.53
CA VAL A 3 4.15 -4.07 -19.82
C VAL A 3 3.19 -4.75 -20.78
N LYS A 4 2.68 -5.94 -20.40
CA LYS A 4 1.83 -6.76 -21.28
C LYS A 4 0.49 -6.12 -21.68
N ASN A 5 -0.03 -5.14 -20.94
CA ASN A 5 -1.13 -4.28 -21.38
C ASN A 5 -1.30 -3.01 -20.51
N PRO A 6 -0.76 -1.85 -20.91
CA PRO A 6 -0.89 -0.61 -20.16
C PRO A 6 -2.34 -0.09 -20.04
N GLU A 7 -3.20 -0.35 -21.02
CA GLU A 7 -4.57 0.15 -21.02
C GLU A 7 -5.44 -0.51 -19.95
N ILE A 8 -5.35 -1.84 -19.83
CA ILE A 8 -6.05 -2.60 -18.78
C ILE A 8 -5.64 -2.11 -17.39
N SER A 9 -4.36 -1.86 -17.18
CA SER A 9 -3.83 -1.37 -15.90
C SER A 9 -4.40 0.00 -15.51
N LEU A 10 -4.52 0.89 -16.51
CA LEU A 10 -5.12 2.22 -16.31
C LEU A 10 -6.64 2.13 -16.10
N GLU A 11 -7.32 1.19 -16.74
CA GLU A 11 -8.74 0.92 -16.51
C GLU A 11 -9.00 0.40 -15.08
N CYS A 12 -8.18 -0.54 -14.58
CA CYS A 12 -8.23 -0.98 -13.18
C CYS A 12 -8.10 0.20 -12.21
N LEU A 13 -7.15 1.12 -12.48
CA LEU A 13 -6.97 2.33 -11.69
C LEU A 13 -8.21 3.22 -11.73
N LEU A 14 -8.76 3.51 -12.92
CA LEU A 14 -9.96 4.34 -13.05
C LEU A 14 -11.15 3.74 -12.31
N ASN A 15 -11.38 2.44 -12.47
CA ASN A 15 -12.45 1.72 -11.78
C ASN A 15 -12.30 1.82 -10.26
N LYS A 16 -11.09 1.66 -9.75
CA LYS A 16 -10.82 1.84 -8.32
C LYS A 16 -11.01 3.29 -7.87
N MET A 17 -10.58 4.28 -8.64
CA MET A 17 -10.81 5.68 -8.30
C MET A 17 -12.31 5.98 -8.21
N ASN A 18 -13.08 5.51 -9.19
CA ASN A 18 -14.53 5.67 -9.24
C ASN A 18 -15.27 4.99 -8.09
N SER A 19 -14.69 3.97 -7.43
CA SER A 19 -15.31 3.38 -6.24
C SER A 19 -15.29 4.31 -5.02
N TYR A 20 -14.40 5.31 -4.99
CA TYR A 20 -14.37 6.33 -3.94
C TYR A 20 -15.15 7.58 -4.35
N GLY A 21 -14.94 8.06 -5.57
CA GLY A 21 -15.60 9.24 -6.11
C GLY A 21 -15.54 9.26 -7.63
N PRO A 22 -16.63 9.64 -8.33
CA PRO A 22 -16.68 9.60 -9.79
C PRO A 22 -15.70 10.59 -10.42
N ILE A 23 -14.92 10.12 -11.39
CA ILE A 23 -13.96 10.90 -12.17
C ILE A 23 -14.54 11.13 -13.57
N SER A 24 -14.62 12.39 -14.00
CA SER A 24 -15.08 12.75 -15.34
C SER A 24 -14.07 12.33 -16.42
N ASN A 25 -14.57 12.15 -17.65
CA ASN A 25 -13.71 11.81 -18.79
C ASN A 25 -12.64 12.88 -19.08
N GLU A 26 -12.96 14.16 -18.84
CA GLU A 26 -12.00 15.26 -18.99
C GLU A 26 -10.86 15.14 -17.97
N THR A 27 -11.20 15.01 -16.70
CA THR A 27 -10.24 14.82 -15.61
C THR A 27 -9.39 13.59 -15.85
N TRP A 28 -10.00 12.46 -16.23
CA TRP A 28 -9.27 11.23 -16.53
C TRP A 28 -8.30 11.37 -17.70
N ALA A 29 -8.69 12.10 -18.76
CA ALA A 29 -7.83 12.32 -19.92
C ALA A 29 -6.54 13.07 -19.57
N GLU A 30 -6.57 13.99 -18.61
CA GLU A 30 -5.37 14.65 -18.08
C GLU A 30 -4.64 13.78 -17.05
N PHE A 31 -5.37 13.11 -16.15
CA PHE A 31 -4.80 12.25 -15.12
C PHE A 31 -3.96 11.11 -15.72
N LYS A 32 -4.45 10.44 -16.76
CA LYS A 32 -3.70 9.35 -17.38
C LYS A 32 -2.36 9.77 -17.97
N LYS A 33 -2.17 11.06 -18.31
CA LYS A 33 -0.90 11.58 -18.88
C LYS A 33 0.23 11.54 -17.86
N ILE A 34 -0.07 11.64 -16.56
CA ILE A 34 0.89 11.59 -15.46
C ILE A 34 1.10 10.17 -14.91
N CYS A 35 0.44 9.16 -15.51
CA CYS A 35 0.53 7.76 -15.14
C CYS A 35 1.48 6.99 -16.08
N ARG A 36 2.24 6.06 -15.53
CA ARG A 36 3.07 5.11 -16.29
C ARG A 36 2.96 3.74 -15.63
N VAL A 37 2.84 2.70 -16.45
CA VAL A 37 2.71 1.33 -15.94
C VAL A 37 4.11 0.70 -15.92
N TYR A 38 4.40 -0.04 -14.85
CA TYR A 38 5.66 -0.74 -14.66
C TYR A 38 5.39 -2.15 -14.15
N ASP A 39 6.14 -3.11 -14.68
CA ASP A 39 6.32 -4.41 -14.03
C ASP A 39 7.48 -4.29 -13.04
N ILE A 40 7.30 -4.88 -11.88
CA ILE A 40 8.22 -4.83 -10.74
C ILE A 40 8.62 -6.27 -10.42
N GLU A 41 9.91 -6.52 -10.37
CA GLU A 41 10.43 -7.83 -10.03
C GLU A 41 10.19 -8.14 -8.55
N LYS A 42 10.14 -9.43 -8.22
CA LYS A 42 10.11 -9.83 -6.82
C LYS A 42 11.35 -9.27 -6.10
N ASP A 43 11.15 -8.80 -4.87
CA ASP A 43 12.17 -8.20 -4.00
C ASP A 43 12.66 -6.81 -4.45
N GLU A 44 12.14 -6.26 -5.56
CA GLU A 44 12.42 -4.88 -6.00
C GLU A 44 11.70 -3.85 -5.10
N GLU A 45 12.39 -2.74 -4.81
CA GLU A 45 11.86 -1.63 -4.02
C GLU A 45 11.31 -0.51 -4.90
N ILE A 46 10.04 -0.14 -4.70
CA ILE A 46 9.43 1.03 -5.34
C ILE A 46 9.62 2.31 -4.50
N VAL A 47 10.00 2.14 -3.23
CA VAL A 47 10.43 3.18 -2.31
C VAL A 47 11.57 2.62 -1.48
N SER A 48 12.73 3.28 -1.53
CA SER A 48 13.92 2.88 -0.76
C SER A 48 14.12 3.78 0.45
N LEU A 49 14.75 3.24 1.50
CA LEU A 49 15.12 4.00 2.69
C LEU A 49 16.15 5.08 2.33
N GLY A 50 15.97 6.30 2.85
CA GLY A 50 16.92 7.40 2.61
C GLY A 50 16.83 8.02 1.22
N GLU A 51 15.90 7.57 0.37
CA GLU A 51 15.65 8.15 -0.94
C GLU A 51 14.41 9.04 -0.94
N LYS A 52 14.38 10.06 -1.81
CA LYS A 52 13.19 10.89 -2.00
C LYS A 52 12.19 10.15 -2.86
N SER A 53 10.94 10.08 -2.41
CA SER A 53 9.83 9.61 -3.23
C SER A 53 9.24 10.79 -4.01
N ASP A 54 8.93 10.60 -5.29
CA ASP A 54 8.31 11.61 -6.16
C ASP A 54 6.98 11.15 -6.80
N SER A 55 6.55 9.93 -6.46
CA SER A 55 5.45 9.25 -7.11
C SER A 55 4.56 8.51 -6.11
N LEU A 56 3.28 8.44 -6.45
CA LEU A 56 2.33 7.50 -5.88
C LEU A 56 2.35 6.23 -6.73
N PHE A 57 1.96 5.10 -6.15
CA PHE A 57 1.79 3.86 -6.90
C PHE A 57 0.39 3.31 -6.67
N PHE A 58 -0.11 2.56 -7.65
CA PHE A 58 -1.34 1.78 -7.57
C PHE A 58 -1.01 0.35 -7.94
N VAL A 59 -1.35 -0.62 -7.08
CA VAL A 59 -1.08 -2.04 -7.31
C VAL A 59 -2.17 -2.60 -8.22
N VAL A 60 -1.80 -2.96 -9.45
CA VAL A 60 -2.69 -3.64 -10.39
C VAL A 60 -2.68 -5.14 -10.11
N LYS A 61 -1.49 -5.68 -9.85
CA LYS A 61 -1.25 -7.08 -9.54
C LYS A 61 -0.06 -7.18 -8.59
N GLY A 62 -0.12 -8.11 -7.65
CA GLY A 62 0.98 -8.43 -6.76
C GLY A 62 0.72 -7.97 -5.34
N ILE A 63 1.72 -8.16 -4.48
CA ILE A 63 1.66 -7.73 -3.09
C ILE A 63 2.99 -7.12 -2.66
N PHE A 64 2.89 -6.02 -1.94
CA PHE A 64 4.01 -5.26 -1.42
C PHE A 64 3.98 -5.26 0.10
N ARG A 65 5.15 -5.17 0.73
CA ARG A 65 5.29 -4.80 2.13
C ARG A 65 5.88 -3.40 2.26
N ALA A 66 5.34 -2.60 3.15
CA ALA A 66 6.06 -1.47 3.73
C ALA A 66 6.73 -1.91 5.03
N TYR A 67 8.01 -1.62 5.18
CA TYR A 67 8.77 -2.01 6.36
C TYR A 67 9.79 -0.96 6.76
N VAL A 68 10.11 -0.93 8.05
CA VAL A 68 11.21 -0.13 8.61
C VAL A 68 12.31 -1.06 9.10
N LEU A 69 13.56 -0.61 9.02
CA LEU A 69 14.66 -1.28 9.70
C LEU A 69 14.54 -1.00 11.19
N GLY A 70 14.37 -2.04 12.00
CA GLY A 70 14.23 -1.98 13.46
C GLY A 70 15.14 -2.98 14.19
N GLY A 71 15.12 -2.93 15.52
CA GLY A 71 16.03 -3.70 16.39
C GLY A 71 17.24 -2.88 16.86
N GLU A 72 18.01 -3.42 17.81
CA GLU A 72 19.38 -2.97 18.05
C GLU A 72 20.15 -3.23 16.74
N ASP A 73 20.73 -2.18 16.15
CA ASP A 73 21.50 -2.20 14.89
C ASP A 73 20.74 -2.39 13.56
N GLY A 74 19.40 -2.37 13.57
CA GLY A 74 18.60 -2.38 12.33
C GLY A 74 18.51 -3.74 11.62
N GLU A 75 18.82 -4.83 12.31
CA GLU A 75 18.85 -6.20 11.75
C GLU A 75 17.45 -6.80 11.47
N LYS A 76 16.35 -6.16 11.89
CA LYS A 76 15.01 -6.72 11.76
C LYS A 76 14.06 -5.81 11.00
N ASP A 77 13.49 -6.34 9.92
CA ASP A 77 12.38 -5.70 9.22
C ASP A 77 11.12 -5.71 10.10
N VAL A 78 10.70 -4.53 10.53
CA VAL A 78 9.39 -4.33 11.16
C VAL A 78 8.39 -3.97 10.07
N VAL A 79 7.48 -4.90 9.77
CA VAL A 79 6.48 -4.70 8.72
C VAL A 79 5.41 -3.74 9.22
N LYS A 80 5.31 -2.59 8.55
CA LYS A 80 4.35 -1.52 8.85
C LYS A 80 3.00 -1.78 8.19
N ASN A 81 2.99 -2.22 6.94
CA ASN A 81 1.76 -2.42 6.17
C ASN A 81 1.98 -3.43 5.03
N PHE A 82 0.89 -4.01 4.53
CA PHE A 82 0.88 -4.70 3.24
C PHE A 82 0.01 -3.93 2.23
N PHE A 83 0.37 -4.03 0.96
CA PHE A 83 -0.39 -3.48 -0.15
C PHE A 83 -0.56 -4.55 -1.23
N ASP A 84 -1.69 -5.21 -1.22
CA ASP A 84 -2.17 -6.09 -2.29
C ASP A 84 -2.90 -5.27 -3.37
N GLU A 85 -3.56 -5.96 -4.29
CA GLU A 85 -4.25 -5.37 -5.43
C GLU A 85 -5.24 -4.27 -5.03
N GLU A 86 -5.38 -3.28 -5.93
CA GLU A 86 -6.23 -2.10 -5.77
C GLU A 86 -5.84 -1.13 -4.65
N ARG A 87 -4.68 -1.31 -4.01
CA ARG A 87 -4.17 -0.38 -3.00
C ARG A 87 -3.14 0.60 -3.56
N PHE A 88 -2.91 1.68 -2.79
CA PHE A 88 -2.03 2.79 -3.19
C PHE A 88 -0.80 2.93 -2.27
N PRO A 89 0.26 2.12 -2.46
CA PRO A 89 1.50 2.29 -1.72
C PRO A 89 2.20 3.60 -2.07
N ALA A 90 2.65 4.34 -1.06
CA ALA A 90 3.42 5.56 -1.25
C ALA A 90 4.11 6.03 0.04
N SER A 91 5.22 6.76 -0.11
CA SER A 91 5.82 7.55 0.98
C SER A 91 5.28 8.99 0.97
N ILE A 92 4.00 9.14 1.31
CA ILE A 92 3.29 10.44 1.27
C ILE A 92 4.00 11.50 2.12
N THR A 93 4.51 11.13 3.30
CA THR A 93 5.24 12.05 4.18
C THR A 93 6.51 12.59 3.53
N SER A 94 7.29 11.73 2.86
CA SER A 94 8.49 12.14 2.11
C SER A 94 8.11 13.13 1.00
N MET A 95 7.08 12.80 0.21
CA MET A 95 6.60 13.65 -0.89
C MET A 95 6.08 15.01 -0.44
N LEU A 96 5.32 15.07 0.66
CA LEU A 96 4.75 16.31 1.17
C LEU A 96 5.79 17.22 1.82
N LYS A 97 6.77 16.64 2.53
CA LYS A 97 7.85 17.41 3.17
C LYS A 97 8.99 17.75 2.21
N GLY A 98 9.13 17.01 1.11
CA GLY A 98 10.31 17.09 0.24
C GLY A 98 11.55 16.41 0.85
N ASP A 99 11.35 15.58 1.87
CA ASP A 99 12.39 14.86 2.62
C ASP A 99 12.57 13.43 2.10
N VAL A 100 13.57 12.72 2.61
CA VAL A 100 13.79 11.29 2.31
C VAL A 100 12.78 10.38 3.02
N SER A 101 12.57 9.18 2.49
CA SER A 101 11.70 8.16 3.11
C SER A 101 12.38 7.52 4.31
N ASN A 102 11.61 7.29 5.38
CA ASN A 102 12.06 6.59 6.60
C ASN A 102 11.69 5.09 6.61
N PHE A 103 11.18 4.58 5.49
CA PHE A 103 10.74 3.20 5.34
C PHE A 103 10.86 2.79 3.88
N CYS A 104 10.93 1.48 3.65
CA CYS A 104 10.96 0.87 2.33
C CYS A 104 9.57 0.36 1.93
N ILE A 105 9.32 0.28 0.62
CA ILE A 105 8.20 -0.48 0.05
C ILE A 105 8.76 -1.43 -1.00
N GLN A 106 8.59 -2.73 -0.75
CA GLN A 106 9.19 -3.80 -1.55
C GLN A 106 8.13 -4.77 -2.04
N ALA A 107 8.27 -5.21 -3.30
CA ALA A 107 7.46 -6.27 -3.88
C ALA A 107 7.80 -7.63 -3.28
N LEU A 108 6.80 -8.42 -2.89
CA LEU A 108 6.98 -9.78 -2.36
C LEU A 108 6.79 -10.87 -3.44
N GLU A 109 6.28 -10.48 -4.60
CA GLU A 109 6.10 -11.32 -5.79
C GLU A 109 6.19 -10.44 -7.05
N GLU A 110 6.28 -11.07 -8.23
CA GLU A 110 6.20 -10.35 -9.51
C GLU A 110 4.91 -9.52 -9.58
N SER A 111 5.07 -8.21 -9.73
CA SER A 111 3.99 -7.25 -9.55
C SER A 111 3.85 -6.32 -10.75
N THR A 112 2.67 -5.74 -10.94
CA THR A 112 2.42 -4.69 -11.91
C THR A 112 1.80 -3.49 -11.20
N VAL A 113 2.35 -2.30 -11.43
CA VAL A 113 1.90 -1.06 -10.78
C VAL A 113 1.67 0.05 -11.79
N VAL A 114 0.75 0.95 -11.46
CA VAL A 114 0.68 2.28 -12.10
C VAL A 114 1.42 3.27 -11.22
N LYS A 115 2.55 3.80 -11.70
CA LYS A 115 3.29 4.91 -11.10
C LYS A 115 2.64 6.23 -11.53
N ILE A 116 2.33 7.10 -10.58
CA ILE A 116 1.63 8.35 -10.77
C ILE A 116 2.56 9.48 -10.29
N ASN A 117 2.90 10.42 -11.17
CA ASN A 117 3.76 11.55 -10.79
C ASN A 117 3.05 12.43 -9.75
N PHE A 118 3.64 12.55 -8.55
CA PHE A 118 2.98 13.24 -7.43
C PHE A 118 2.81 14.73 -7.68
N LYS A 119 3.81 15.38 -8.29
CA LYS A 119 3.74 16.82 -8.60
C LYS A 119 2.58 17.11 -9.56
N GLY A 120 2.50 16.36 -10.66
CA GLY A 120 1.39 16.46 -11.62
C GLY A 120 0.05 16.15 -10.96
N TYR A 121 -0.02 15.15 -10.08
CA TYR A 121 -1.24 14.85 -9.33
C TYR A 121 -1.70 16.04 -8.47
N ARG A 122 -0.77 16.71 -7.76
CA ARG A 122 -1.06 17.91 -6.97
C ARG A 122 -1.51 19.10 -7.82
N GLU A 123 -0.98 19.23 -9.04
CA GLU A 123 -1.42 20.26 -9.99
C GLU A 123 -2.85 19.97 -10.48
N LEU A 124 -3.17 18.71 -10.81
CA LEU A 124 -4.52 18.32 -11.24
C LEU A 124 -5.55 18.50 -10.12
N LEU A 125 -5.21 18.20 -8.86
CA LEU A 125 -6.09 18.44 -7.71
C LEU A 125 -6.49 19.92 -7.52
N LYS A 126 -5.66 20.87 -8.00
CA LYS A 126 -6.00 22.30 -7.97
C LYS A 126 -6.95 22.69 -9.09
N LYS A 127 -6.95 21.95 -10.19
CA LYS A 127 -7.67 22.25 -11.43
C LYS A 127 -9.03 21.56 -11.51
N TYR A 128 -9.12 20.33 -11.04
CA TYR A 128 -10.28 19.45 -11.22
C TYR A 128 -10.94 19.13 -9.88
N ASP A 129 -12.18 19.60 -9.69
CA ASP A 129 -12.91 19.46 -8.42
C ASP A 129 -13.38 18.02 -8.17
N ASP A 130 -13.72 17.25 -9.20
CA ASP A 130 -14.04 15.83 -9.09
C ASP A 130 -12.85 15.00 -8.58
N LEU A 131 -11.63 15.26 -9.09
CA LEU A 131 -10.41 14.63 -8.58
C LEU A 131 -10.11 15.04 -7.13
N LYS A 132 -10.36 16.30 -6.78
CA LYS A 132 -10.21 16.80 -5.42
C LYS A 132 -11.19 16.13 -4.47
N TRP A 133 -12.44 15.95 -4.90
CA TRP A 133 -13.46 15.26 -4.12
C TRP A 133 -13.12 13.79 -3.94
N TYR A 134 -12.69 13.10 -5.01
CA TYR A 134 -12.12 11.76 -4.93
C TYR A 134 -11.00 11.67 -3.88
N HIS A 135 -10.06 12.61 -3.89
CA HIS A 135 -8.94 12.62 -2.94
C HIS A 135 -9.39 12.77 -1.49
N ILE A 136 -10.40 13.62 -1.24
CA ILE A 136 -11.01 13.79 0.09
C ILE A 136 -11.64 12.47 0.54
N GLN A 137 -12.50 11.86 -0.28
CA GLN A 137 -13.18 10.60 0.04
C GLN A 137 -12.19 9.44 0.25
N TYR A 138 -11.13 9.38 -0.55
CA TYR A 138 -10.04 8.43 -0.39
C TYR A 138 -9.37 8.58 0.98
N ILE A 139 -9.01 9.80 1.39
CA ILE A 139 -8.40 10.05 2.70
C ILE A 139 -9.38 9.72 3.82
N GLU A 140 -10.65 10.12 3.71
CA GLU A 140 -11.67 9.85 4.72
C GLU A 140 -11.84 8.34 4.97
N THR A 141 -11.88 7.55 3.90
CA THR A 141 -12.02 6.10 4.01
C THR A 141 -10.79 5.46 4.69
N HIS A 142 -9.58 5.75 4.21
CA HIS A 142 -8.40 5.03 4.71
C HIS A 142 -7.84 5.60 6.02
N TRP A 143 -7.97 6.91 6.26
CA TRP A 143 -7.40 7.56 7.45
C TRP A 143 -8.37 7.59 8.62
N LEU A 144 -9.66 7.87 8.37
CA LEU A 144 -10.64 7.91 9.45
C LEU A 144 -11.30 6.53 9.63
N LEU A 145 -11.92 5.97 8.59
CA LEU A 145 -12.75 4.77 8.77
C LEU A 145 -11.93 3.49 8.96
N GLU A 146 -10.79 3.34 8.28
CA GLU A 146 -9.97 2.13 8.40
C GLU A 146 -8.92 2.23 9.50
N ARG A 147 -8.19 3.34 9.57
CA ARG A 147 -6.99 3.45 10.41
C ARG A 147 -7.29 3.78 11.87
N GLU A 148 -8.27 4.64 12.17
CA GLU A 148 -8.61 4.99 13.56
C GLU A 148 -9.03 3.77 14.39
N PRO A 149 -9.92 2.86 13.91
CA PRO A 149 -10.25 1.64 14.65
C PRO A 149 -9.05 0.72 14.88
N GLN A 150 -8.11 0.65 13.94
CA GLN A 150 -6.88 -0.15 14.08
C GLN A 150 -5.96 0.40 15.17
N GLU A 151 -5.81 1.72 15.24
CA GLU A 151 -5.00 2.36 16.29
C GLU A 151 -5.61 2.10 17.68
N LEU A 152 -6.95 2.14 17.80
CA LEU A 152 -7.65 1.80 19.04
C LEU A 152 -7.55 0.30 19.39
N SER A 153 -7.56 -0.57 18.38
CA SER A 153 -7.47 -2.03 18.59
C SER A 153 -6.09 -2.44 19.11
N LEU A 154 -5.02 -1.79 18.65
CA LEU A 154 -3.64 -2.04 19.11
C LEU A 154 -3.44 -1.82 20.62
N LEU A 155 -4.25 -0.96 21.25
CA LEU A 155 -4.17 -0.68 22.69
C LEU A 155 -4.72 -1.82 23.55
N ASN A 156 -5.65 -2.63 23.01
CA ASN A 156 -6.47 -3.54 23.81
C ASN A 156 -6.44 -5.00 23.34
N GLN A 157 -5.87 -5.28 22.16
CA GLN A 157 -5.90 -6.61 21.57
C GLN A 157 -4.73 -7.50 22.01
N ASP A 158 -5.05 -8.75 22.37
CA ASP A 158 -4.06 -9.80 22.53
C ASP A 158 -3.51 -10.30 21.17
N ALA A 159 -2.51 -11.19 21.22
CA ALA A 159 -1.86 -11.71 20.02
C ALA A 159 -2.81 -12.46 19.06
N LYS A 160 -3.83 -13.14 19.59
CA LYS A 160 -4.80 -13.92 18.80
C LYS A 160 -5.79 -12.99 18.12
N GLN A 161 -6.26 -11.97 18.83
CA GLN A 161 -7.14 -10.93 18.28
C GLN A 161 -6.43 -10.15 17.17
N ARG A 162 -5.15 -9.78 17.36
CA ARG A 162 -4.36 -9.12 16.29
C ARG A 162 -4.22 -10.00 15.05
N TYR A 163 -4.07 -11.31 15.22
CA TYR A 163 -4.04 -12.25 14.09
C TYR A 163 -5.37 -12.32 13.34
N LEU A 164 -6.51 -12.39 14.05
CA LEU A 164 -7.83 -12.41 13.41
C LEU A 164 -8.11 -11.10 12.67
N SER A 165 -7.83 -9.95 13.30
CA SER A 165 -7.96 -8.65 12.63
C SER A 165 -7.05 -8.53 11.41
N PHE A 166 -5.87 -9.14 11.42
CA PHE A 166 -5.01 -9.20 10.24
C PHE A 166 -5.65 -9.96 9.08
N LEU A 167 -6.31 -11.10 9.33
CA LEU A 167 -6.98 -11.88 8.29
C LEU A 167 -8.17 -11.12 7.69
N GLU A 168 -8.90 -10.35 8.50
CA GLU A 168 -9.99 -9.48 8.04
C GLU A 168 -9.46 -8.30 7.22
N GLN A 169 -8.35 -7.69 7.66
CA GLN A 169 -7.77 -6.52 7.01
C GLN A 169 -7.07 -6.84 5.68
N TYR A 170 -6.45 -8.01 5.58
CA TYR A 170 -5.70 -8.46 4.40
C TYR A 170 -6.17 -9.87 3.97
N PRO A 171 -7.39 -10.01 3.44
CA PRO A 171 -7.91 -11.30 3.01
C PRO A 171 -6.98 -12.00 2.01
N GLY A 172 -6.66 -13.27 2.25
CA GLY A 172 -5.80 -14.07 1.37
C GLY A 172 -4.31 -13.70 1.36
N THR A 173 -3.89 -12.63 2.04
CA THR A 173 -2.47 -12.24 2.09
C THR A 173 -1.60 -13.29 2.77
N ILE A 174 -2.11 -13.96 3.80
CA ILE A 174 -1.36 -14.97 4.57
C ILE A 174 -0.84 -16.13 3.72
N ASP A 175 -1.54 -16.45 2.63
CA ASP A 175 -1.18 -17.56 1.73
C ASP A 175 -0.13 -17.16 0.69
N ARG A 176 0.09 -15.85 0.51
CA ARG A 176 1.01 -15.28 -0.48
C ARG A 176 2.34 -14.81 0.12
N VAL A 177 2.37 -14.52 1.42
CA VAL A 177 3.55 -13.93 2.08
C VAL A 177 4.18 -14.87 3.10
N ALA A 178 5.48 -14.72 3.34
CA ALA A 178 6.15 -15.48 4.37
C ALA A 178 5.61 -15.15 5.77
N LEU A 179 5.38 -16.17 6.59
CA LEU A 179 4.76 -16.03 7.92
C LEU A 179 5.52 -15.10 8.87
N TYR A 180 6.83 -14.95 8.69
CA TYR A 180 7.61 -14.04 9.52
C TYR A 180 7.26 -12.56 9.24
N HIS A 181 6.85 -12.20 8.02
CA HIS A 181 6.33 -10.86 7.72
C HIS A 181 5.01 -10.62 8.45
N VAL A 182 4.12 -11.61 8.48
CA VAL A 182 2.86 -11.54 9.23
C VAL A 182 3.12 -11.41 10.72
N ALA A 183 4.03 -12.23 11.26
CA ALA A 183 4.41 -12.19 12.67
C ALA A 183 4.95 -10.81 13.06
N SER A 184 5.84 -10.24 12.23
CA SER A 184 6.38 -8.89 12.37
C SER A 184 5.25 -7.83 12.38
N ARG A 185 4.32 -7.89 11.42
CA ARG A 185 3.20 -6.93 11.30
C ARG A 185 2.26 -6.91 12.51
N ILE A 186 2.02 -8.05 13.14
CA ILE A 186 1.13 -8.17 14.31
C ILE A 186 1.89 -8.14 15.66
N GLY A 187 3.20 -7.92 15.64
CA GLY A 187 4.03 -7.78 16.83
C GLY A 187 4.15 -9.07 17.65
N VAL A 188 4.34 -10.21 16.99
CA VAL A 188 4.59 -11.51 17.64
C VAL A 188 5.80 -12.21 17.03
N THR A 189 6.35 -13.19 17.73
CA THR A 189 7.38 -14.06 17.14
C THR A 189 6.77 -15.05 16.14
N PRO A 190 7.52 -15.52 15.12
CA PRO A 190 7.05 -16.57 14.21
C PRO A 190 6.56 -17.84 14.94
N THR A 191 7.21 -18.21 16.04
CA THR A 191 6.80 -19.33 16.91
C THR A 191 5.46 -19.09 17.57
N GLN A 192 5.20 -17.88 18.09
CA GLN A 192 3.90 -17.52 18.66
C GLN A 192 2.81 -17.54 17.59
N LEU A 193 3.07 -16.99 16.39
CA LEU A 193 2.13 -17.04 15.28
C LEU A 193 1.79 -18.49 14.89
N SER A 194 2.78 -19.37 14.81
CA SER A 194 2.57 -20.80 14.52
C SER A 194 1.66 -21.47 15.57
N ARG A 195 1.84 -21.15 16.86
CA ARG A 195 0.98 -21.65 17.93
C ARG A 195 -0.46 -21.15 17.79
N ILE A 196 -0.66 -19.86 17.53
CA ILE A 196 -1.99 -19.25 17.34
C ILE A 196 -2.74 -19.92 16.18
N ARG A 197 -2.07 -20.13 15.04
CA ARG A 197 -2.65 -20.81 13.88
C ARG A 197 -3.10 -22.23 14.21
N LYS A 198 -2.24 -23.00 14.88
CA LYS A 198 -2.55 -24.38 15.30
C LYS A 198 -3.75 -24.45 16.26
N GLU A 199 -3.86 -23.48 17.16
CA GLU A 199 -4.99 -23.39 18.10
C GLU A 199 -6.31 -23.08 17.39
N LEU A 200 -6.27 -22.21 16.38
CA LEU A 200 -7.45 -21.79 15.61
C LEU A 200 -7.93 -22.85 14.60
N LYS A 201 -7.16 -23.92 14.36
CA LYS A 201 -7.44 -24.95 13.34
C LYS A 201 -7.72 -24.37 11.94
N VAL A 202 -7.02 -23.28 11.60
CA VAL A 202 -6.99 -22.66 10.26
C VAL A 202 -5.63 -22.93 9.62
#